data_AF-A0A2A2L4N2-F1
#
_entry.id   AF-A0A2A2L4N2-F1
#
_cell.length_a   1.000
_cell.length_b   1.000
_cell.length_c   1.000
_cell.angle_alpha   90.00
_cell.angle_beta   90.00
_cell.angle_gamma   90.00
#
_symmetry.space_group_name_H-M   'P 1'
#
loop_
_entity.id
_entity.type
_entity.pdbx_description
1 polymer ?
#
loop_
_entity_poly.entity_id
_entity_poly.type
_entity_poly.pdbx_seq_one_letter_code
_entity_poly.pdbx_strand_id
1 'polypeptide(L)'
;MEAALQDANLDKEAVDEVVLVGGSTRLPAVRRIAGHFFGKPPNFGVDPELAVVTGAAVQAGVIGGGWPLQVAAMELQTKRRKRHFYTDVESAKKKTEA
;
A
#
# COMPACT_ATOMS: atom_id res chain seq x y z
N MET A 1 -25.25 -1.22 -12.56
CA MET A 1 -24.88 -1.08 -11.14
C MET A 1 -25.78 -1.96 -10.29
N GLU A 2 -27.11 -1.88 -10.43
CA GLU A 2 -28.07 -2.72 -9.70
C GLU A 2 -27.83 -4.24 -9.84
N ALA A 3 -27.66 -4.75 -11.06
CA ALA A 3 -27.36 -6.18 -11.26
C ALA A 3 -26.10 -6.65 -10.51
N ALA A 4 -25.02 -5.86 -10.54
CA ALA A 4 -23.79 -6.21 -9.83
C ALA A 4 -23.94 -6.19 -8.30
N LEU A 5 -24.78 -5.29 -7.76
CA LEU A 5 -25.11 -5.26 -6.33
C LEU A 5 -25.96 -6.48 -5.92
N GLN A 6 -26.90 -6.87 -6.78
CA GLN A 6 -27.71 -8.08 -6.58
C GLN A 6 -26.83 -9.35 -6.60
N ASP A 7 -25.91 -9.45 -7.57
CA ASP A 7 -24.98 -10.58 -7.67
C ASP A 7 -24.04 -10.67 -6.46
N ALA A 8 -23.63 -9.52 -5.91
CA ALA A 8 -22.81 -9.44 -4.71
C ALA A 8 -23.62 -9.60 -3.41
N ASN A 9 -24.95 -9.60 -3.47
CA ASN A 9 -25.85 -9.54 -2.32
C ASN A 9 -25.49 -8.40 -1.33
N LEU A 10 -25.24 -7.22 -1.89
CA LEU A 10 -24.87 -6.01 -1.14
C LEU A 10 -25.84 -4.87 -1.42
N ASP A 11 -26.17 -4.12 -0.36
CA ASP A 11 -26.86 -2.84 -0.48
C ASP A 11 -25.89 -1.74 -0.94
N LYS A 12 -26.41 -0.70 -1.59
CA LYS A 12 -25.61 0.43 -2.11
C LYS A 12 -24.85 1.16 -1.01
N GLU A 13 -25.38 1.19 0.22
CA GLU A 13 -24.77 1.83 1.39
C GLU A 13 -23.51 1.10 1.87
N ALA A 14 -23.43 -0.22 1.63
CA ALA A 14 -22.31 -1.07 2.02
C ALA A 14 -21.05 -0.84 1.17
N VAL A 15 -21.14 -0.09 0.07
CA VAL A 15 -19.99 0.26 -0.77
C VAL A 15 -19.19 1.37 -0.10
N ASP A 16 -17.98 1.08 0.36
CA ASP A 16 -17.14 2.07 1.07
C ASP A 16 -16.64 3.20 0.15
N GLU A 17 -16.06 2.84 -1.00
CA GLU A 17 -15.48 3.78 -1.96
C GLU A 17 -15.94 3.51 -3.39
N VAL A 18 -16.06 4.58 -4.18
CA VAL A 18 -16.38 4.52 -5.61
C VAL A 18 -15.16 4.96 -6.40
N VAL A 19 -14.49 4.04 -7.08
CA VAL A 19 -13.34 4.33 -7.93
C VAL A 19 -13.77 4.29 -9.40
N LEU A 20 -13.45 5.33 -10.17
CA LEU A 20 -13.77 5.41 -11.59
C LEU A 20 -12.52 5.18 -12.44
N VAL A 21 -12.60 4.23 -13.38
CA VAL A 21 -11.48 3.81 -14.24
C VAL A 21 -11.90 3.92 -15.71
N GLY A 22 -10.97 4.34 -16.58
CA GLY A 22 -11.17 4.57 -18.01
C GLY A 22 -11.45 6.04 -18.38
N GLY A 23 -10.95 6.48 -19.53
CA GLY A 23 -10.94 7.90 -19.92
C GLY A 23 -12.31 8.57 -20.05
N SER A 24 -13.35 7.82 -20.42
CA SER A 24 -14.73 8.33 -20.50
C SER A 24 -15.29 8.77 -19.15
N THR A 25 -14.75 8.26 -18.04
CA THR A 25 -15.14 8.65 -16.67
C THR A 25 -14.68 10.06 -16.30
N ARG A 26 -13.91 10.73 -17.16
CA ARG A 26 -13.59 12.16 -17.02
C ARG A 26 -14.79 13.07 -17.30
N LEU A 27 -15.82 12.57 -17.98
CA LEU A 27 -17.04 13.35 -18.23
C LEU A 27 -17.73 13.70 -16.90
N PRO A 28 -18.03 14.99 -16.64
CA PRO A 28 -18.69 15.41 -15.40
C PRO A 28 -20.06 14.74 -15.18
N ALA A 29 -20.79 14.45 -16.27
CA ALA A 29 -22.08 13.76 -16.21
C ALA A 29 -21.96 12.35 -15.63
N VAL A 30 -20.94 11.58 -16.06
CA VAL A 30 -20.70 10.20 -15.58
C VAL A 30 -20.38 10.21 -14.09
N ARG A 31 -19.49 11.11 -13.67
CA ARG A 31 -19.11 11.29 -12.25
C ARG A 31 -20.31 11.61 -11.37
N ARG A 32 -21.19 12.48 -11.87
CA ARG A 32 -22.42 12.88 -11.17
C ARG A 32 -23.40 11.71 -11.04
N ILE A 33 -23.62 10.96 -12.12
CA ILE A 33 -24.51 9.79 -12.11
C ILE A 33 -24.01 8.74 -11.11
N ALA A 34 -22.72 8.40 -11.17
CA ALA A 34 -22.13 7.45 -10.23
C ALA A 34 -22.23 7.94 -8.79
N GLY A 35 -21.90 9.22 -8.54
CA GLY A 35 -21.97 9.81 -7.22
C GLY A 35 -23.40 9.87 -6.64
N HIS A 36 -24.41 10.17 -7.46
CA HIS A 36 -25.81 10.13 -7.02
C HIS A 36 -26.31 8.71 -6.77
N PHE A 37 -25.89 7.74 -7.58
CA PHE A 37 -26.32 6.36 -7.43
C PHE A 37 -25.87 5.77 -6.08
N PHE A 38 -24.60 5.99 -5.71
CA PHE A 38 -24.04 5.50 -4.43
C PHE A 38 -24.18 6.49 -3.27
N GLY A 39 -24.64 7.72 -3.52
CA GLY A 39 -24.73 8.77 -2.50
C GLY A 39 -23.37 9.24 -1.95
N LYS A 40 -22.26 8.88 -2.61
CA LYS A 40 -20.89 9.15 -2.18
C LYS A 40 -20.08 9.75 -3.34
N PRO A 41 -19.16 10.71 -3.07
CA PRO A 41 -18.32 11.25 -4.13
C PRO A 41 -17.33 10.18 -4.64
N PRO A 42 -17.07 10.11 -5.95
CA PRO A 42 -16.02 9.24 -6.48
C PRO A 42 -14.63 9.62 -5.95
N ASN A 43 -13.79 8.62 -5.72
CA ASN A 43 -12.39 8.80 -5.34
C ASN A 43 -11.55 9.16 -6.58
N PHE A 44 -10.73 10.22 -6.46
CA PHE A 44 -9.82 10.70 -7.51
C PHE A 44 -8.34 10.46 -7.19
N GLY A 45 -8.03 9.71 -6.13
CA GLY A 45 -6.66 9.33 -5.76
C GLY A 45 -6.02 8.30 -6.70
N VAL A 46 -6.80 7.73 -7.62
CA VAL A 46 -6.34 6.75 -8.60
C VAL A 46 -6.38 7.37 -10.00
N ASP A 47 -5.30 7.22 -10.76
CA ASP A 47 -5.27 7.62 -12.16
C ASP A 47 -6.12 6.65 -13.01
N PRO A 48 -7.19 7.12 -13.67
CA PRO A 48 -8.10 6.26 -14.42
C PRO A 48 -7.47 5.60 -15.67
N GLU A 49 -6.35 6.11 -16.17
CA GLU A 49 -5.63 5.52 -17.32
C GLU A 49 -4.58 4.50 -16.87
N LEU A 50 -3.96 4.73 -15.71
CA LEU A 50 -2.85 3.90 -15.23
C LEU A 50 -3.27 2.80 -14.26
N ALA A 51 -4.46 2.88 -13.67
CA ALA A 51 -4.93 1.91 -12.67
C ALA A 51 -4.85 0.46 -13.17
N VAL A 52 -5.30 0.22 -14.41
CA VAL A 52 -5.40 -1.13 -14.97
C VAL A 52 -4.01 -1.71 -15.27
N VAL A 53 -3.13 -0.95 -15.93
CA VAL A 53 -1.78 -1.42 -16.25
C VAL A 53 -0.94 -1.63 -14.98
N THR A 54 -1.11 -0.77 -13.98
CA THR A 54 -0.43 -0.92 -12.69
C THR A 54 -0.89 -2.19 -11.98
N GLY A 55 -2.20 -2.45 -11.92
CA GLY A 55 -2.74 -3.69 -11.36
C GLY A 55 -2.25 -4.94 -12.10
N ALA A 56 -2.21 -4.89 -13.44
CA ALA A 56 -1.69 -5.99 -14.25
C ALA A 56 -0.19 -6.25 -13.99
N ALA A 57 0.62 -5.20 -13.86
CA ALA A 57 2.03 -5.32 -13.53
C ALA A 57 2.26 -5.92 -12.14
N VAL A 58 1.47 -5.51 -11.14
CA VAL A 58 1.49 -6.11 -9.80
C VAL A 58 1.13 -7.59 -9.88
N GLN A 59 0.07 -7.93 -10.60
CA GLN A 59 -0.36 -9.32 -10.77
C GLN A 59 0.71 -10.18 -11.46
N ALA A 60 1.37 -9.64 -12.49
CA ALA A 60 2.49 -10.31 -13.15
C ALA A 60 3.68 -10.54 -12.18
N GLY A 61 3.97 -9.57 -11.32
CA GLY A 61 4.98 -9.70 -10.27
C GLY A 61 4.66 -10.82 -9.27
N VAL A 62 3.38 -10.95 -8.88
CA VAL A 62 2.91 -12.01 -7.98
C VAL A 62 3.05 -13.40 -8.64
N ILE A 63 2.59 -13.55 -9.87
CA ILE A 63 2.70 -14.82 -10.62
C ILE A 63 4.16 -15.18 -10.89
N GLY A 64 5.00 -14.20 -11.17
CA GLY A 64 6.43 -14.38 -11.39
C GLY A 64 7.25 -14.63 -10.12
N GLY A 65 6.63 -14.64 -8.94
CA GLY A 65 7.31 -14.82 -7.65
C GLY A 65 8.24 -13.67 -7.25
N GLY A 66 8.18 -12.53 -7.95
CA GLY A 66 8.95 -11.33 -7.64
C GLY A 66 8.27 -10.43 -6.60
N TRP A 67 6.98 -10.67 -6.33
CA TRP A 67 6.18 -9.96 -5.34
C TRP A 67 5.45 -10.91 -4.38
N PRO A 68 5.39 -10.61 -3.07
CA PRO A 68 6.15 -9.55 -2.40
C PRO A 68 7.66 -9.84 -2.46
N LEU A 69 8.49 -8.79 -2.51
CA LEU A 69 9.95 -8.94 -2.46
C LEU A 69 10.29 -9.82 -1.26
N GLN A 70 10.72 -11.05 -1.53
CA GLN A 70 11.25 -11.92 -0.51
C GLN A 70 12.61 -11.35 -0.16
N VAL A 71 12.62 -10.43 0.81
CA VAL A 71 13.85 -10.05 1.48
C VAL A 71 14.28 -11.28 2.27
N ALA A 72 14.99 -12.19 1.60
CA ALA A 72 15.88 -13.08 2.29
C ALA A 72 16.94 -12.16 2.89
N ALA A 73 16.77 -11.80 4.16
CA ALA A 73 17.86 -11.26 4.95
C ALA A 73 18.94 -12.34 5.00
N MET A 74 19.82 -12.33 3.99
CA MET A 74 21.00 -13.17 4.01
C MET A 74 21.94 -12.49 5.01
N GLU A 75 21.83 -12.91 6.28
CA GLU A 75 22.83 -12.58 7.31
C GLU A 75 24.17 -13.06 6.78
N LEU A 76 24.91 -12.16 6.14
CA LEU A 76 26.29 -12.37 5.71
C LEU A 76 27.07 -12.66 6.99
N GLN A 77 27.40 -13.94 7.21
CA GLN A 77 28.24 -14.35 8.32
C GLN A 77 29.55 -13.57 8.26
N THR A 78 29.66 -12.57 9.12
CA THR A 78 30.83 -11.70 9.17
C THR A 78 31.98 -12.52 9.75
N LYS A 79 32.98 -12.86 8.92
CA LYS A 79 34.19 -13.58 9.36
C LYS A 79 35.04 -12.81 10.39
N ARG A 80 34.69 -11.55 10.72
CA ARG A 80 35.44 -10.73 11.68
C ARG A 80 34.71 -10.69 13.02
N ARG A 81 35.36 -11.17 14.08
CA ARG A 81 34.92 -10.98 15.47
C ARG A 81 34.71 -9.48 15.73
N LYS A 82 33.51 -9.09 16.15
CA LYS A 82 33.24 -7.73 16.63
C LYS A 82 34.07 -7.50 17.90
N ARG A 83 35.17 -6.74 17.78
CA ARG A 83 35.88 -6.22 18.95
C ARG A 83 35.04 -5.08 19.52
N HIS A 84 34.37 -5.34 20.63
CA HIS A 84 33.72 -4.29 21.41
C HIS A 84 34.83 -3.52 22.11
N PHE A 85 35.04 -2.28 21.69
CA PHE A 85 35.86 -1.32 22.44
C PHE A 85 34.93 -0.68 23.47
N TYR A 86 35.02 -1.11 24.72
CA TYR A 86 34.44 -0.36 25.82
C TYR A 86 35.36 0.83 26.05
N THR A 87 34.90 2.04 25.73
CA THR A 87 35.58 3.26 26.17
C THR A 87 35.34 3.40 27.67
N ASP A 88 36.40 3.26 28.45
CA ASP A 88 36.44 3.50 29.90
C ASP A 88 36.15 4.97 30.23
N VAL A 89 34.88 5.38 30.15
CA VAL A 89 34.43 6.70 30.61
C VAL A 89 33.73 6.63 31.99
N GLU A 90 33.52 5.43 32.55
CA GLU A 90 32.88 5.26 33.86
C GLU A 90 33.85 5.21 35.05
N SER A 91 35.15 4.98 34.84
CA SER A 91 36.15 4.94 35.93
C SER A 91 36.62 6.31 36.42
N ALA A 92 36.22 7.41 35.75
CA ALA A 92 36.53 8.78 36.17
C ALA A 92 35.49 9.42 37.11
N LYS A 93 34.25 8.88 37.19
CA LYS A 93 33.20 9.44 38.07
C LYS A 93 33.20 8.88 39.50
N LYS A 94 33.94 7.80 39.77
CA LYS A 94 33.98 7.14 41.09
C LYS A 94 35.08 7.63 42.04
N LYS A 95 35.91 8.61 41.62
CA LYS A 95 37.02 9.16 42.42
C LYS A 95 36.72 10.53 43.05
N THR A 96 35.52 11.07 42.89
CA THR A 96 35.14 12.40 43.41
C THR A 96 34.16 12.36 44.59
N GLU A 97 33.85 11.17 45.12
CA GLU A 97 32.97 10.98 46.29
C GLU A 97 33.62 10.13 47.39
N ALA A 98 34.94 10.25 47.57
CA ALA A 98 35.67 9.67 48.72
C ALA A 98 36.54 10.74 49.39
#